data_AF-A0A1B6GML4-F1
#
_entry.id   AF-A0A1B6GML4-F1
#
_cell.length_a   1.000
_cell.length_b   1.000
_cell.length_c   1.000
_cell.angle_alpha   90.00
_cell.angle_beta   90.00
_cell.angle_gamma   90.00
#
_symmetry.space_group_name_H-M   'P 1'
#
loop_
_entity.id
_entity.type
_entity.pdbx_description
1 polymer ?
#
loop_
_entity_poly.entity_id
_entity_poly.type
_entity_poly.pdbx_seq_one_letter_code
_entity_poly.pdbx_strand_id
1 'polypeptide(L)'
;NIVEIHKVHSAIVINNTKAHWIPQGDTEPADFGSPFADRFAMFSSLLSSLYSGCTGELDSEVAPALCLGVHLANSQGTSDVQSKRKHYDFYHDPNPKEVRLCVPILECVTKRVMELLVEWPDHPTLNQILLVINRIMDFPSLSPVSRFLTGLELLLTKLKEWEENAHAGVTLGPHAAAVTRQVLDWRKLEL
;
A
#
# COMPACT_ATOMS: atom_id res chain seq x y z
N ASN A 1 5.67 29.68 -14.57
CA ASN A 1 4.47 30.13 -13.83
C ASN A 1 4.92 31.03 -12.67
N ILE A 2 4.82 32.36 -12.78
CA ILE A 2 5.41 33.27 -11.78
C ILE A 2 4.66 33.27 -10.44
N VAL A 3 3.33 33.18 -10.46
CA VAL A 3 2.49 33.22 -9.24
C VAL A 3 2.78 32.02 -8.34
N GLU A 4 3.04 30.86 -8.93
CA GLU A 4 3.36 29.60 -8.26
C GLU A 4 4.74 29.64 -7.60
N ILE A 5 5.76 30.13 -8.32
CA ILE A 5 7.11 30.37 -7.78
C ILE A 5 7.05 31.37 -6.61
N HIS A 6 6.28 32.46 -6.74
CA HIS A 6 6.07 33.42 -5.66
C HIS A 6 5.43 32.77 -4.43
N LYS A 7 4.38 31.96 -4.60
CA LYS A 7 3.74 31.22 -3.50
C LYS A 7 4.74 30.33 -2.77
N VAL A 8 5.44 29.44 -3.48
CA VAL A 8 6.43 28.52 -2.90
C VAL A 8 7.54 29.27 -2.18
N HIS A 9 8.11 30.32 -2.78
CA HIS A 9 9.14 31.13 -2.15
C HIS A 9 8.62 31.86 -0.89
N SER A 10 7.43 32.45 -0.95
CA SER A 10 6.83 33.13 0.20
C SER A 10 6.54 32.19 1.37
N ALA A 11 6.05 30.97 1.11
CA ALA A 11 5.83 29.95 2.14
C ALA A 11 7.15 29.47 2.76
N ILE A 12 8.19 29.23 1.95
CA ILE A 12 9.52 28.86 2.47
C ILE A 12 10.08 29.96 3.37
N VAL A 13 10.04 31.23 2.94
CA VAL A 13 10.56 32.36 3.74
C VAL A 13 9.78 32.53 5.04
N ILE A 14 8.44 32.53 5.00
CA ILE A 14 7.60 32.73 6.19
C ILE A 14 7.77 31.58 7.19
N ASN A 15 7.78 30.33 6.74
CA ASN A 15 7.85 29.16 7.64
C ASN A 15 9.25 28.95 8.24
N ASN A 16 10.32 29.49 7.63
CA ASN A 16 11.71 29.26 8.06
C ASN A 16 12.42 30.51 8.62
N THR A 17 11.86 31.71 8.49
CA THR A 17 12.52 32.97 8.89
C THR A 17 11.81 33.64 10.06
N LYS A 18 12.43 33.66 11.25
CA LYS A 18 11.94 34.44 12.39
C LYS A 18 12.38 35.90 12.26
N ALA A 19 11.46 36.80 11.90
CA ALA A 19 11.71 38.24 11.83
C ALA A 19 10.62 39.03 12.57
N HIS A 20 11.01 40.10 13.28
CA HIS A 20 10.14 40.88 14.17
C HIS A 20 9.00 41.64 13.47
N TRP A 21 9.07 41.77 12.15
CA TRP A 21 8.08 42.46 11.31
C TRP A 21 7.11 41.50 10.59
N ILE A 22 7.29 40.19 10.74
CA ILE A 22 6.34 39.18 10.26
C ILE A 22 5.28 38.97 11.35
N PRO A 23 3.99 39.20 11.10
CA PRO A 23 2.94 38.95 12.08
C PRO A 23 2.87 37.46 12.46
N GLN A 24 3.29 37.13 13.68
CA GLN A 24 3.08 35.81 14.25
C GLN A 24 1.63 35.68 14.72
N GLY A 25 0.77 35.20 13.83
CA GLY A 25 -0.45 34.50 14.24
C GLY A 25 -0.10 33.21 14.98
N ASP A 26 -1.11 32.56 15.56
CA ASP A 26 -0.95 31.27 16.24
C ASP A 26 -0.17 30.31 15.34
N THR A 27 1.04 29.95 15.79
CA THR A 27 2.06 29.40 14.91
C THR A 27 1.79 27.92 14.68
N GLU A 28 1.07 27.60 13.60
CA GLU A 28 0.94 26.22 13.12
C GLU A 28 2.35 25.60 12.98
N PRO A 29 2.53 24.32 13.36
CA PRO A 29 3.83 23.67 13.32
C PRO A 29 4.37 23.67 11.88
N ALA A 30 5.61 24.12 11.71
CA ALA A 30 6.21 24.32 10.39
C ALA A 30 6.17 23.02 9.56
N ASP A 31 5.41 23.04 8.46
CA ASP A 31 5.28 21.90 7.58
C ASP A 31 6.55 21.72 6.72
N PHE A 32 7.37 20.74 7.10
CA PHE A 32 8.52 20.27 6.33
C PHE A 32 8.14 19.12 5.37
N GLY A 33 6.93 18.57 5.47
CA GLY A 33 6.43 17.43 4.71
C GLY A 33 6.00 17.81 3.29
N SER A 34 5.10 18.78 3.11
CA SER A 34 4.68 19.18 1.75
C SER A 34 5.82 19.75 0.91
N PRO A 35 6.73 20.62 1.41
CA PRO A 35 7.84 21.13 0.60
C PRO A 35 8.91 20.06 0.35
N PHE A 36 8.93 18.96 1.11
CA PHE A 36 9.73 17.78 0.76
C PHE A 36 9.07 17.00 -0.39
N ALA A 37 7.77 16.70 -0.28
CA ALA A 37 7.03 15.91 -1.26
C ALA A 37 7.08 16.52 -2.67
N ASP A 38 6.87 17.83 -2.81
CA ASP A 38 6.95 18.54 -4.10
C ASP A 38 8.34 18.43 -4.74
N ARG A 39 9.39 18.63 -3.94
CA ARG A 39 10.78 18.50 -4.41
C ARG A 39 11.16 17.07 -4.75
N PHE A 40 10.66 16.09 -3.99
CA PHE A 40 10.89 14.67 -4.26
C PHE A 40 10.17 14.20 -5.54
N ALA A 41 8.96 14.70 -5.81
CA ALA A 41 8.24 14.43 -7.06
C ALA A 41 9.00 15.00 -8.28
N MET A 42 9.48 16.25 -8.20
CA MET A 42 10.33 16.83 -9.25
C MET A 42 11.64 16.06 -9.43
N PHE A 43 12.32 15.70 -8.34
CA PHE A 43 13.55 14.90 -8.38
C PHE A 43 13.35 13.54 -9.02
N SER A 44 12.29 12.81 -8.66
CA SER A 44 11.94 11.51 -9.25
C SER A 44 11.71 11.60 -10.76
N SER A 45 10.98 12.63 -11.21
CA SER A 45 10.78 12.91 -12.63
C SER A 45 12.10 13.17 -13.36
N LEU A 46 12.96 14.04 -12.82
CA LEU A 46 14.29 14.32 -13.40
C LEU A 46 15.17 13.07 -13.44
N LEU A 47 15.23 12.31 -12.34
CA LEU A 47 16.02 11.09 -12.22
C LEU A 47 15.62 10.06 -13.29
N SER A 48 14.32 9.89 -13.56
CA SER A 48 13.84 8.99 -14.63
C SER A 48 14.40 9.31 -16.03
N SER A 49 14.78 10.58 -16.27
CA SER A 49 15.34 11.05 -17.53
C SER A 49 16.87 11.18 -17.54
N LEU A 50 17.51 11.26 -16.36
CA LEU A 50 18.94 11.56 -16.20
C LEU A 50 19.75 10.41 -15.56
N TYR A 51 19.12 9.31 -15.16
CA TYR A 51 19.74 8.17 -14.46
C TYR A 51 21.05 7.66 -15.10
N SER A 52 21.14 7.67 -16.43
CA SER A 52 22.34 7.24 -17.17
C SER A 52 23.57 8.14 -16.98
N GLY A 53 23.41 9.33 -16.40
CA GLY A 53 24.49 10.26 -16.04
C GLY A 53 24.79 10.34 -14.54
N CYS A 54 24.11 9.54 -13.70
CA CYS A 54 24.29 9.58 -12.24
C CYS A 54 25.52 8.75 -11.80
N THR A 55 26.36 9.32 -10.92
CA THR A 55 27.43 8.59 -10.21
C THR A 55 26.90 8.01 -8.89
N GLY A 56 27.56 6.98 -8.36
CA GLY A 56 27.23 6.39 -7.05
C GLY A 56 27.45 7.34 -5.85
N GLU A 57 28.01 8.52 -6.07
CA GLU A 57 28.06 9.59 -5.07
C GLU A 57 26.65 10.14 -4.79
N LEU A 58 25.77 10.14 -5.81
CA LEU A 58 24.39 10.59 -5.68
C LEU A 58 23.61 9.76 -4.64
N ASP A 59 23.86 8.45 -4.56
CA ASP A 59 23.22 7.58 -3.58
C ASP A 59 23.56 8.03 -2.14
N SER A 60 24.77 8.54 -1.91
CA SER A 60 25.21 9.03 -0.59
C SER A 60 24.60 10.39 -0.22
N GLU A 61 24.48 11.30 -1.18
CA GLU A 61 23.84 12.62 -1.01
C GLU A 61 22.31 12.52 -0.86
N VAL A 62 21.69 11.55 -1.54
CA VAL A 62 20.23 11.37 -1.57
C VAL A 62 19.74 10.43 -0.46
N ALA A 63 20.61 9.61 0.15
CA ALA A 63 20.23 8.73 1.26
C ALA A 63 19.54 9.43 2.44
N PRO A 64 19.99 10.59 2.96
CA PRO A 64 19.27 11.31 4.03
C PRO A 64 17.87 11.76 3.61
N ALA A 65 17.73 12.19 2.35
CA ALA A 65 16.44 12.60 1.78
C ALA A 65 15.51 11.40 1.59
N LEU A 66 16.02 10.25 1.16
CA LEU A 66 15.25 8.99 1.07
C LEU A 66 14.84 8.48 2.45
N CYS A 67 15.71 8.54 3.45
CA CYS A 67 15.35 8.20 4.84
C CYS A 67 14.24 9.12 5.38
N LEU A 68 14.30 10.42 5.10
CA LEU A 68 13.21 11.35 5.44
C LEU A 68 11.93 11.05 4.65
N GLY A 69 12.02 10.75 3.36
CA GLY A 69 10.87 10.38 2.52
C GLY A 69 10.19 9.09 2.96
N VAL A 70 10.98 8.07 3.35
CA VAL A 70 10.47 6.82 3.95
C VAL A 70 9.89 7.07 5.34
N HIS A 71 10.51 7.92 6.16
CA HIS A 71 9.92 8.32 7.44
C HIS A 71 8.57 8.99 7.24
N LEU A 72 8.48 9.99 6.35
CA LEU A 72 7.24 10.71 6.02
C LEU A 72 6.18 9.77 5.42
N ALA A 73 6.54 8.87 4.50
CA ALA A 73 5.60 7.92 3.91
C ALA A 73 5.00 6.96 4.96
N ASN A 74 5.79 6.55 5.97
CA ASN A 74 5.29 5.79 7.10
C ASN A 74 4.52 6.66 8.11
N SER A 75 4.98 7.90 8.36
CA SER A 75 4.42 8.80 9.37
C SER A 75 3.15 9.51 8.92
N GLN A 76 2.85 9.58 7.62
CA GLN A 76 1.49 9.95 7.16
C GLN A 76 0.43 8.92 7.60
N GLY A 77 0.85 7.72 8.03
CA GLY A 77 0.02 6.78 8.77
C GLY A 77 -0.10 7.03 10.28
N THR A 78 0.47 8.14 10.79
CA THR A 78 0.54 8.57 12.20
C THR A 78 0.56 10.11 12.40
N SER A 79 0.31 10.94 11.37
CA SER A 79 0.37 12.41 11.45
C SER A 79 -0.81 12.97 12.24
N ASP A 80 -0.61 13.34 13.51
CA ASP A 80 -1.68 13.90 14.37
C ASP A 80 -1.96 15.40 14.15
N VAL A 81 -1.64 15.91 12.95
CA VAL A 81 -1.99 17.27 12.52
C VAL A 81 -3.46 17.28 12.11
N GLN A 82 -4.27 18.08 12.80
CA GLN A 82 -5.73 18.05 12.76
C GLN A 82 -6.37 18.65 11.49
N SER A 83 -5.71 18.48 10.33
CA SER A 83 -6.43 18.49 9.06
C SER A 83 -7.59 17.50 9.14
N LYS A 84 -8.80 17.94 8.78
CA LYS A 84 -10.07 17.25 9.03
C LYS A 84 -9.95 15.77 8.67
N ARG A 85 -9.89 14.87 9.67
CA ARG A 85 -9.76 13.42 9.46
C ARG A 85 -10.91 12.96 8.55
N LYS A 86 -10.59 12.72 7.28
CA LYS A 86 -11.53 12.15 6.31
C LYS A 86 -12.03 10.83 6.91
N HIS A 87 -13.35 10.67 7.02
CA HIS A 87 -13.90 9.39 7.48
C HIS A 87 -13.46 8.30 6.50
N TYR A 88 -12.85 7.24 7.02
CA TYR A 88 -12.24 6.19 6.21
C TYR A 88 -13.31 5.51 5.36
N ASP A 89 -13.19 5.65 4.04
CA ASP A 89 -14.10 5.01 3.09
C ASP A 89 -13.52 3.65 2.68
N PHE A 90 -14.08 2.56 3.23
CA PHE A 90 -13.68 1.18 2.91
C PHE A 90 -13.63 0.86 1.41
N TYR A 91 -14.44 1.55 0.61
CA TYR A 91 -14.57 1.32 -0.83
C TYR A 91 -13.58 2.12 -1.68
N HIS A 92 -13.05 3.23 -1.16
CA HIS A 92 -12.23 4.19 -1.93
C HIS A 92 -10.87 4.52 -1.31
N ASP A 93 -10.73 4.51 0.02
CA ASP A 93 -9.48 4.87 0.69
C ASP A 93 -8.51 3.67 0.84
N PRO A 94 -7.20 3.86 0.60
CA PRO A 94 -6.22 2.80 0.78
C PRO A 94 -6.04 2.45 2.26
N ASN A 95 -5.94 1.15 2.58
CA ASN A 95 -5.49 0.71 3.91
C ASN A 95 -4.40 -0.38 3.82
N PRO A 96 -3.12 0.01 3.61
CA PRO A 96 -2.01 -0.93 3.51
C PRO A 96 -1.73 -1.71 4.81
N LYS A 97 -2.27 -1.29 5.96
CA LYS A 97 -2.12 -2.03 7.24
C LYS A 97 -2.99 -3.29 7.20
N GLU A 98 -4.23 -3.15 6.75
CA GLU A 98 -5.17 -4.27 6.55
C GLU A 98 -4.75 -5.19 5.42
N VAL A 99 -4.42 -4.64 4.25
CA VAL A 99 -4.05 -5.44 3.05
C VAL A 99 -2.88 -6.39 3.33
N ARG A 100 -1.91 -5.98 4.15
CA ARG A 100 -0.78 -6.83 4.57
C ARG A 100 -1.19 -8.09 5.34
N LEU A 101 -2.37 -8.13 5.97
CA LEU A 101 -2.84 -9.28 6.75
C LEU A 101 -3.24 -10.46 5.85
N CYS A 102 -3.69 -10.21 4.61
CA CYS A 102 -4.08 -11.30 3.71
C CYS A 102 -2.87 -11.98 3.02
N VAL A 103 -1.73 -11.30 2.89
CA VAL A 103 -0.52 -11.81 2.22
C VAL A 103 -0.07 -13.18 2.76
N PRO A 104 0.20 -13.38 4.09
CA PRO A 104 0.61 -14.68 4.60
C PRO A 104 -0.48 -15.77 4.47
N ILE A 105 -1.76 -15.39 4.33
CA ILE A 105 -2.85 -16.34 4.06
C ILE A 105 -2.76 -16.82 2.60
N LEU A 106 -2.56 -15.89 1.66
CA LEU A 106 -2.38 -16.17 0.24
C LEU A 106 -1.11 -17.01 -0.02
N GLU A 107 0.00 -16.72 0.67
CA GLU A 107 1.23 -17.52 0.63
C GLU A 107 1.01 -18.94 1.13
N CYS A 108 0.33 -19.13 2.27
CA CYS A 108 -0.02 -20.46 2.79
C CYS A 108 -0.89 -21.26 1.81
N VAL A 109 -1.94 -20.64 1.24
CA VAL A 109 -2.78 -21.29 0.21
C VAL A 109 -1.93 -21.67 -1.01
N THR A 110 -1.11 -20.74 -1.51
CA THR A 110 -0.23 -20.96 -2.67
C THR A 110 0.68 -22.16 -2.45
N LYS A 111 1.37 -22.22 -1.29
CA LYS A 111 2.25 -23.33 -0.96
C LYS A 111 1.51 -24.67 -0.99
N ARG A 112 0.36 -24.77 -0.33
CA ARG A 112 -0.40 -26.03 -0.28
C ARG A 112 -0.95 -26.43 -1.65
N VAL A 113 -1.36 -25.48 -2.48
CA VAL A 113 -1.82 -25.74 -3.85
C VAL A 113 -0.67 -26.19 -4.76
N MET A 114 0.53 -25.63 -4.58
CA MET A 114 1.74 -26.11 -5.28
C MET A 114 2.11 -27.54 -4.86
N GLU A 115 2.01 -27.89 -3.57
CA GLU A 115 2.19 -29.28 -3.10
C GLU A 115 1.20 -30.24 -3.80
N LEU A 116 -0.08 -29.87 -3.88
CA LEU A 116 -1.11 -30.68 -4.54
C LEU A 116 -0.91 -30.81 -6.06
N LEU A 117 -0.36 -29.80 -6.73
CA LEU A 117 -0.04 -29.84 -8.16
C LEU A 117 1.15 -30.75 -8.51
N VAL A 118 1.95 -31.20 -7.53
CA VAL A 118 2.96 -32.25 -7.74
C VAL A 118 2.30 -33.63 -7.89
N GLU A 119 1.25 -33.89 -7.10
CA GLU A 119 0.46 -35.13 -7.19
C GLU A 119 -0.55 -35.09 -8.35
N TRP A 120 -1.13 -33.92 -8.62
CA TRP A 120 -2.18 -33.71 -9.63
C TRP A 120 -1.79 -32.61 -10.64
N PRO A 121 -0.80 -32.84 -11.53
CA PRO A 121 -0.40 -31.87 -12.55
C PRO A 121 -1.57 -31.38 -13.40
N ASP A 122 -1.50 -30.11 -13.79
CA ASP A 122 -2.47 -29.41 -14.63
C ASP A 122 -3.93 -29.37 -14.12
N HIS A 123 -4.22 -29.79 -12.89
CA HIS A 123 -5.59 -29.84 -12.37
C HIS A 123 -6.29 -28.46 -12.41
N PRO A 124 -7.43 -28.33 -13.11
CA PRO A 124 -7.97 -27.02 -13.52
C PRO A 124 -8.38 -26.14 -12.32
N THR A 125 -8.94 -26.71 -11.26
CA THR A 125 -9.34 -25.95 -10.06
C THR A 125 -8.11 -25.43 -9.30
N LEU A 126 -7.03 -26.21 -9.22
CA LEU A 126 -5.80 -25.81 -8.52
C LEU A 126 -5.10 -24.69 -9.30
N ASN A 127 -5.02 -24.82 -10.63
CA ASN A 127 -4.53 -23.76 -11.51
C ASN A 127 -5.40 -22.49 -11.43
N GLN A 128 -6.73 -22.60 -11.34
CA GLN A 128 -7.60 -21.44 -11.13
C GLN A 128 -7.38 -20.76 -9.77
N ILE A 129 -7.14 -21.52 -8.70
CA ILE A 129 -6.82 -20.97 -7.37
C ILE A 129 -5.53 -20.13 -7.46
N LEU A 130 -4.45 -20.65 -8.05
CA LEU A 130 -3.20 -19.90 -8.24
C LEU A 130 -3.40 -18.64 -9.08
N LEU A 131 -4.16 -18.73 -10.18
CA LEU A 131 -4.45 -17.60 -11.07
C LEU A 131 -5.21 -16.48 -10.32
N VAL A 132 -6.15 -16.84 -9.44
CA VAL A 132 -6.85 -15.88 -8.57
C VAL A 132 -5.89 -15.26 -7.55
N ILE A 133 -5.03 -16.05 -6.88
CA ILE A 133 -4.07 -15.54 -5.90
C ILE A 133 -3.09 -14.54 -6.54
N ASN A 134 -2.48 -14.91 -7.68
CA ASN A 134 -1.55 -14.04 -8.39
C ASN A 134 -2.21 -12.69 -8.74
N ARG A 135 -3.44 -12.72 -9.26
CA ARG A 135 -4.21 -11.49 -9.56
C ARG A 135 -4.49 -10.61 -8.35
N ILE A 136 -4.62 -11.17 -7.14
CA ILE A 136 -4.78 -10.41 -5.90
C ILE A 136 -3.45 -9.79 -5.46
N MET A 137 -2.36 -10.54 -5.59
CA MET A 137 -0.99 -10.07 -5.29
C MET A 137 -0.51 -8.99 -6.27
N ASP A 138 -0.98 -9.03 -7.53
CA ASP A 138 -0.74 -8.02 -8.57
C ASP A 138 -1.50 -6.69 -8.35
N PHE A 139 -2.39 -6.59 -7.35
CA PHE A 139 -3.09 -5.34 -7.07
C PHE A 139 -2.13 -4.28 -6.49
N PRO A 140 -2.19 -3.01 -6.94
CA PRO A 140 -1.43 -1.93 -6.33
C PRO A 140 -1.67 -1.86 -4.82
N SER A 141 -0.60 -1.72 -4.04
CA SER A 141 -0.64 -1.69 -2.56
C SER A 141 -1.41 -0.51 -1.97
N LEU A 142 -1.78 0.47 -2.80
CA LEU A 142 -2.68 1.59 -2.49
C LEU A 142 -4.11 1.38 -3.03
N SER A 143 -4.52 0.16 -3.35
CA SER A 143 -5.93 -0.15 -3.67
C SER A 143 -6.77 -0.19 -2.38
N PRO A 144 -8.07 0.15 -2.43
CA PRO A 144 -8.98 0.02 -1.29
C PRO A 144 -9.23 -1.44 -0.91
N VAL A 145 -9.56 -1.69 0.37
CA VAL A 145 -9.73 -3.04 0.92
C VAL A 145 -10.87 -3.80 0.24
N SER A 146 -11.94 -3.10 -0.16
CA SER A 146 -13.05 -3.63 -0.97
C SER A 146 -12.58 -4.47 -2.16
N ARG A 147 -11.54 -4.03 -2.88
CA ARG A 147 -10.99 -4.73 -4.04
C ARG A 147 -10.34 -6.06 -3.66
N PHE A 148 -9.59 -6.08 -2.56
CA PHE A 148 -8.97 -7.30 -2.04
C PHE A 148 -10.02 -8.26 -1.47
N LEU A 149 -11.07 -7.74 -0.81
CA LEU A 149 -12.19 -8.52 -0.31
C LEU A 149 -12.91 -9.28 -1.43
N THR A 150 -13.26 -8.62 -2.55
CA THR A 150 -13.84 -9.30 -3.72
C THR A 150 -12.92 -10.40 -4.26
N GLY A 151 -11.59 -10.19 -4.22
CA GLY A 151 -10.59 -11.20 -4.56
C GLY A 151 -10.62 -12.42 -3.62
N LEU A 152 -10.65 -12.19 -2.30
CA LEU A 152 -10.72 -13.27 -1.31
C LEU A 152 -12.04 -14.04 -1.36
N GLU A 153 -13.16 -13.40 -1.72
CA GLU A 153 -14.46 -14.07 -1.89
C GLU A 153 -14.45 -14.98 -3.14
N LEU A 154 -13.85 -14.54 -4.25
CA LEU A 154 -13.62 -15.39 -5.43
C LEU A 154 -12.66 -16.55 -5.11
N LEU A 155 -11.58 -16.29 -4.39
CA LEU A 155 -10.64 -17.32 -3.93
C LEU A 155 -11.34 -18.36 -3.05
N LEU A 156 -12.13 -17.93 -2.07
CA LEU A 156 -12.89 -18.80 -1.18
C LEU A 156 -13.89 -19.67 -1.95
N THR A 157 -14.45 -19.16 -3.05
CA THR A 157 -15.31 -19.93 -3.95
C THR A 157 -14.52 -21.06 -4.61
N LYS A 158 -13.33 -20.77 -5.16
CA LYS A 158 -12.47 -21.79 -5.78
C LYS A 158 -11.89 -22.80 -4.79
N LEU A 159 -11.66 -22.41 -3.54
CA LEU A 159 -11.29 -23.34 -2.47
C LEU A 159 -12.44 -24.30 -2.11
N LYS A 160 -13.71 -23.85 -2.16
CA LYS A 160 -14.89 -24.72 -1.94
C LYS A 160 -15.12 -25.70 -3.10
N GLU A 161 -14.98 -25.24 -4.34
CA GLU A 161 -15.05 -26.12 -5.54
C GLU A 161 -14.04 -27.29 -5.48
N TRP A 162 -12.88 -27.07 -4.83
CA TRP A 162 -11.94 -28.16 -4.53
C TRP A 162 -12.45 -29.07 -3.40
N GLU A 163 -12.83 -28.51 -2.23
CA GLU A 163 -13.30 -29.30 -1.08
C GLU A 163 -14.53 -30.17 -1.38
N GLU A 164 -15.41 -29.77 -2.30
CA GLU A 164 -16.57 -30.56 -2.73
C GLU A 164 -16.19 -31.86 -3.46
N ASN A 165 -14.99 -31.94 -4.01
CA ASN A 165 -14.48 -33.07 -4.79
C ASN A 165 -13.26 -33.75 -4.16
N ALA A 166 -12.59 -33.10 -3.21
CA ALA A 166 -11.39 -33.57 -2.53
C ALA A 166 -11.68 -34.64 -1.48
N HIS A 167 -10.87 -35.70 -1.45
CA HIS A 167 -10.86 -36.63 -0.31
C HIS A 167 -10.04 -36.05 0.85
N ALA A 168 -10.32 -36.48 2.08
CA ALA A 168 -9.73 -35.91 3.31
C ALA A 168 -8.19 -35.76 3.32
N GLY A 169 -7.45 -36.63 2.63
CA GLY A 169 -5.97 -36.52 2.52
C GLY A 169 -5.45 -35.30 1.71
N VAL A 170 -6.27 -34.67 0.87
CA VAL A 170 -5.88 -33.53 0.01
C VAL A 170 -6.68 -32.25 0.29
N THR A 171 -7.25 -32.14 1.49
CA THR A 171 -8.04 -30.98 1.93
C THR A 171 -7.25 -29.65 1.93
N LEU A 172 -7.90 -28.61 1.45
CA LEU A 172 -7.58 -27.18 1.61
C LEU A 172 -8.44 -26.52 2.70
N GLY A 173 -9.36 -27.23 3.35
CA GLY A 173 -10.31 -26.73 4.36
C GLY A 173 -9.71 -25.81 5.44
N PRO A 174 -8.55 -26.13 6.05
CA PRO A 174 -7.88 -25.22 7.00
C PRO A 174 -7.48 -23.87 6.38
N HIS A 175 -7.08 -23.86 5.11
CA HIS A 175 -6.73 -22.65 4.36
C HIS A 175 -8.00 -21.88 3.96
N ALA A 176 -9.05 -22.59 3.54
CA ALA A 176 -10.37 -21.99 3.29
C ALA A 176 -10.96 -21.33 4.54
N ALA A 177 -10.76 -21.92 5.73
CA ALA A 177 -11.15 -21.33 7.00
C ALA A 177 -10.37 -20.04 7.33
N ALA A 178 -9.07 -20.00 7.04
CA ALA A 178 -8.26 -18.80 7.20
C ALA A 178 -8.72 -17.65 6.26
N VAL A 179 -8.97 -17.96 4.97
CA VAL A 179 -9.54 -16.98 4.02
C VAL A 179 -10.93 -16.52 4.46
N THR A 180 -11.79 -17.45 4.91
CA THR A 180 -13.13 -17.13 5.43
C THR A 180 -13.06 -16.16 6.62
N ARG A 181 -12.11 -16.35 7.53
CA ARG A 181 -11.91 -15.43 8.66
C ARG A 181 -11.54 -14.03 8.17
N GLN A 182 -10.59 -13.90 7.25
CA GLN A 182 -10.19 -12.58 6.74
C GLN A 182 -11.34 -11.87 6.02
N VAL A 183 -12.14 -12.61 5.24
CA VAL A 183 -13.39 -12.10 4.62
C VAL A 183 -14.36 -11.60 5.69
N LEU A 184 -14.61 -12.38 6.75
CA LEU A 184 -15.51 -11.97 7.84
C LEU A 184 -14.98 -10.79 8.66
N ASP A 185 -13.67 -10.68 8.86
CA ASP A 185 -13.06 -9.57 9.60
C ASP A 185 -13.07 -8.27 8.76
N TRP A 186 -12.91 -8.35 7.43
CA TRP A 186 -13.11 -7.20 6.52
C TRP A 186 -14.58 -6.84 6.29
N ARG A 187 -15.52 -7.80 6.27
CA ARG A 187 -16.96 -7.51 6.24
C ARG A 187 -17.48 -6.81 7.51
N LYS A 188 -16.71 -6.82 8.62
CA LYS A 188 -16.97 -5.97 9.81
C LYS A 188 -16.35 -4.57 9.70
N LEU A 189 -15.37 -4.39 8.82
CA LEU A 189 -14.76 -3.09 8.49
C LEU A 189 -15.55 -2.35 7.37
N GLU A 190 -16.51 -3.04 6.77
CA GLU A 190 -17.42 -2.58 5.71
C GLU A 190 -18.78 -2.07 6.25
N LEU A 191 -18.96 -2.06 7.59
CA LEU A 191 -20.19 -1.74 8.33
C LEU A 191 -19.97 -0.66 9.40
#